data_AF-A0A848IL16-F1
#
_entry.id   AF-A0A848IL16-F1
#
_cell.length_a   1.000
_cell.length_b   1.000
_cell.length_c   1.000
_cell.angle_alpha   90.00
_cell.angle_beta   90.00
_cell.angle_gamma   90.00
#
_symmetry.space_group_name_H-M   'P 1'
#
loop_
_entity.id
_entity.type
_entity.pdbx_description
1 polymer ?
#
loop_
_entity_poly.entity_id
_entity_poly.type
_entity_poly.pdbx_seq_one_letter_code
_entity_poly.pdbx_strand_id
1 'polypeptide(L)'
;MESKPKENLEPPISFSLGCVDMSVFAERLRLLRSARQMTQVRLAELLEVNPRVYNRWERGLATPQFDTAVRIADILQVTLDELAGRTAAPAEPKIHNHELSNLYHQVDSLPDAEQQALILVIDSFVRKTQVQKVMNRR
;
A
#
# COMPACT_ATOMS: atom_id res chain seq x y z
N MET A 1 33.10 -34.69 5.91
CA MET A 1 32.13 -34.18 4.93
C MET A 1 31.45 -32.98 5.56
N GLU A 2 32.00 -31.80 5.34
CA GLU A 2 31.54 -30.55 5.96
C GLU A 2 30.11 -30.21 5.54
N SER A 3 29.26 -30.06 6.55
CA SER A 3 27.95 -29.43 6.50
C SER A 3 28.11 -27.93 6.20
N LYS A 4 27.76 -27.51 4.99
CA LYS A 4 27.60 -26.08 4.66
C LYS A 4 26.52 -25.45 5.55
N PRO A 5 26.74 -24.26 6.12
CA PRO A 5 25.72 -23.55 6.89
C PRO A 5 24.62 -23.05 5.97
N LYS A 6 23.37 -23.15 6.42
CA LYS A 6 22.21 -22.58 5.75
C LYS A 6 22.33 -21.06 5.82
N GLU A 7 22.68 -20.45 4.69
CA GLU A 7 22.63 -19.02 4.50
C GLU A 7 21.16 -18.59 4.55
N ASN A 8 20.75 -18.04 5.68
CA ASN A 8 19.46 -17.39 5.84
C ASN A 8 19.50 -16.10 5.03
N LEU A 9 19.26 -16.23 3.73
CA LEU A 9 18.97 -15.10 2.86
C LEU A 9 17.62 -14.54 3.33
N GLU A 10 17.63 -13.41 4.02
CA GLU A 10 16.41 -12.61 4.20
C GLU A 10 15.81 -12.41 2.80
N PRO A 11 14.49 -12.64 2.63
CA PRO A 11 13.88 -12.51 1.32
C PRO A 11 14.15 -11.09 0.78
N PRO A 12 14.42 -10.94 -0.53
CA PRO A 12 14.57 -9.63 -1.13
C PRO A 12 13.33 -8.79 -0.76
N ILE A 13 13.57 -7.54 -0.36
CA ILE A 13 12.52 -6.59 0.03
C ILE A 13 11.47 -6.58 -1.07
N SER A 14 10.38 -7.31 -0.84
CA SER A 14 9.20 -7.30 -1.69
C SER A 14 8.54 -5.95 -1.45
N PHE A 15 8.94 -4.94 -2.20
CA PHE A 15 8.08 -3.77 -2.42
C PHE A 15 6.84 -4.30 -3.13
N SER A 16 5.83 -4.65 -2.32
CA SER A 16 4.49 -4.99 -2.80
C SER A 16 3.92 -3.72 -3.42
N LEU A 17 4.17 -3.54 -4.72
CA LEU A 17 3.50 -2.55 -5.54
C LEU A 17 2.00 -2.88 -5.56
N GLY A 18 1.25 -2.21 -4.69
CA GLY A 18 -0.07 -1.67 -4.99
C GLY A 18 -1.21 -2.64 -5.31
N CYS A 19 -1.15 -3.93 -4.99
CA CYS A 19 -2.36 -4.75 -5.08
C CYS A 19 -3.28 -4.42 -3.90
N VAL A 20 -4.50 -3.96 -4.20
CA VAL A 20 -5.54 -3.88 -3.18
C VAL A 20 -5.92 -5.31 -2.84
N ASP A 21 -5.70 -5.70 -1.58
CA ASP A 21 -6.19 -6.98 -1.10
C ASP A 21 -7.73 -6.96 -1.11
N MET A 22 -8.31 -7.78 -1.98
CA MET A 22 -9.76 -7.85 -2.13
C MET A 22 -10.49 -8.37 -0.90
N SER A 23 -9.80 -9.12 -0.04
CA SER A 23 -10.35 -9.51 1.26
C SER A 23 -10.50 -8.30 2.18
N VAL A 24 -9.51 -7.40 2.18
CA VAL A 24 -9.52 -6.16 2.97
C VAL A 24 -10.59 -5.20 2.47
N PHE A 25 -10.72 -5.00 1.16
CA PHE A 25 -11.79 -4.19 0.58
C PHE A 25 -13.19 -4.72 0.98
N ALA A 26 -13.40 -6.03 0.86
CA ALA A 26 -14.69 -6.66 1.14
C ALA A 26 -15.10 -6.50 2.61
N GLU A 27 -14.15 -6.69 3.52
CA GLU A 27 -14.36 -6.49 4.95
C GLU A 27 -14.66 -5.01 5.26
N ARG A 28 -13.89 -4.08 4.68
CA ARG A 28 -14.08 -2.63 4.85
C ARG A 28 -15.44 -2.16 4.35
N LEU A 29 -15.84 -2.58 3.16
CA LEU A 29 -17.16 -2.28 2.61
C LEU A 29 -18.28 -2.72 3.56
N ARG A 30 -18.18 -3.94 4.11
CA ARG A 30 -19.15 -4.48 5.05
C ARG A 30 -19.19 -3.68 6.35
N LEU A 31 -18.03 -3.33 6.90
CA LEU A 31 -17.92 -2.54 8.13
C LEU A 31 -18.52 -1.15 7.94
N LEU A 32 -18.15 -0.43 6.88
CA LEU A 32 -18.63 0.91 6.58
C LEU A 32 -20.13 0.94 6.30
N ARG A 33 -20.67 -0.03 5.55
CA ARG A 33 -22.12 -0.18 5.35
C ARG A 33 -22.82 -0.40 6.69
N SER A 34 -22.30 -1.30 7.53
CA SER A 34 -22.92 -1.66 8.81
C SER A 34 -22.87 -0.50 9.80
N ALA A 35 -21.80 0.31 9.79
CA ALA A 35 -21.69 1.52 10.60
C ALA A 35 -22.78 2.55 10.25
N ARG A 36 -23.23 2.58 8.99
CA ARG A 36 -24.38 3.39 8.54
C ARG A 36 -25.74 2.70 8.69
N GLN A 37 -25.80 1.53 9.33
CA GLN A 37 -27.03 0.75 9.54
C GLN A 37 -27.80 0.43 8.24
N MET A 38 -27.09 0.40 7.11
CA MET A 38 -27.67 0.09 5.81
C MET A 38 -27.70 -1.42 5.56
N THR A 39 -28.76 -1.94 4.94
CA THR A 39 -28.78 -3.32 4.47
C THR A 39 -28.03 -3.46 3.14
N GLN A 40 -27.59 -4.68 2.80
CA GLN A 40 -26.96 -4.95 1.49
C GLN A 40 -27.90 -4.58 0.33
N VAL A 41 -29.20 -4.87 0.47
CA VAL A 41 -30.23 -4.55 -0.52
C VAL A 41 -30.36 -3.03 -0.68
N ARG A 42 -30.42 -2.29 0.44
CA ARG A 42 -30.56 -0.83 0.41
C ARG A 42 -29.38 -0.16 -0.29
N LEU A 43 -28.16 -0.60 -0.01
CA LEU A 43 -26.98 -0.03 -0.66
C LEU A 43 -26.91 -0.44 -2.14
N ALA A 44 -27.33 -1.66 -2.49
CA ALA A 44 -27.43 -2.09 -3.88
C ALA A 44 -28.45 -1.26 -4.68
N GLU A 45 -29.60 -0.90 -4.08
CA GLU A 45 -30.60 0.00 -4.67
C GLU A 45 -30.01 1.40 -4.94
N LEU A 46 -29.33 2.00 -3.96
CA LEU A 46 -28.69 3.31 -4.12
C LEU A 46 -27.60 3.31 -5.20
N LEU A 47 -26.95 2.17 -5.39
CA LEU A 47 -25.94 1.93 -6.42
C LEU A 47 -26.55 1.54 -7.77
N GLU A 48 -27.86 1.31 -7.85
CA GLU A 48 -28.55 0.80 -9.04
C GLU A 48 -27.94 -0.51 -9.56
N VAL A 49 -27.50 -1.39 -8.65
CA VAL A 49 -26.91 -2.69 -8.98
C VAL A 49 -27.74 -3.83 -8.44
N ASN A 50 -27.61 -5.00 -9.08
CA ASN A 50 -28.26 -6.20 -8.60
C ASN A 50 -27.73 -6.58 -7.19
N PRO A 51 -28.59 -6.85 -6.19
CA PRO A 51 -28.17 -7.25 -4.85
C PRO A 51 -27.22 -8.46 -4.83
N ARG A 52 -27.33 -9.37 -5.80
CA ARG A 52 -26.40 -10.52 -5.94
C ARG A 52 -24.99 -10.07 -6.31
N VAL A 53 -24.86 -9.04 -7.15
CA VAL A 53 -23.57 -8.46 -7.53
C VAL A 53 -22.95 -7.79 -6.30
N TYR A 54 -23.74 -7.01 -5.57
CA TYR A 54 -23.29 -6.39 -4.32
C TYR A 54 -22.82 -7.43 -3.29
N ASN A 55 -23.59 -8.51 -3.09
CA ASN A 55 -23.21 -9.58 -2.17
C ASN A 55 -21.87 -10.24 -2.53
N ARG A 56 -21.54 -10.35 -3.83
CA ARG A 56 -20.24 -10.87 -4.27
C ARG A 56 -19.08 -9.96 -3.85
N TRP A 57 -19.28 -8.64 -3.83
CA TRP A 57 -18.26 -7.68 -3.37
C TRP A 57 -17.95 -7.85 -1.89
N GLU A 58 -18.96 -7.90 -1.02
CA GLU A 58 -18.75 -8.11 0.43
C GLU A 58 -18.18 -9.50 0.78
N ARG A 59 -18.21 -10.44 -0.17
CA ARG A 59 -17.59 -11.77 -0.03
C ARG A 59 -16.20 -11.86 -0.67
N GLY A 60 -15.71 -10.78 -1.27
CA GLY A 60 -14.43 -10.79 -2.00
C GLY A 60 -14.43 -11.64 -3.28
N LEU A 61 -15.60 -12.00 -3.81
CA LEU A 61 -15.78 -12.86 -4.99
C LEU A 61 -15.84 -12.08 -6.31
N ALA A 62 -15.84 -10.75 -6.24
CA ALA A 62 -15.85 -9.84 -7.37
C ALA A 62 -15.33 -8.47 -6.93
N THR A 63 -14.89 -7.68 -7.92
CA THR A 63 -14.53 -6.28 -7.77
C THR A 63 -15.63 -5.39 -8.35
N PRO A 64 -16.00 -4.28 -7.69
CA PRO A 64 -16.74 -3.21 -8.36
C PRO A 64 -15.84 -2.56 -9.41
N GLN A 65 -16.45 -2.01 -10.47
CA GLN A 65 -15.74 -1.09 -11.36
C GLN A 65 -15.38 0.20 -10.62
N PHE A 66 -14.39 0.93 -11.13
CA PHE A 66 -13.88 2.14 -10.50
C PHE A 66 -15.00 3.16 -10.21
N ASP A 67 -15.84 3.47 -11.20
CA ASP A 67 -16.97 4.40 -11.03
C ASP A 67 -17.93 3.97 -9.92
N THR A 68 -18.19 2.66 -9.81
CA THR A 68 -19.01 2.10 -8.74
C THR A 68 -18.32 2.21 -7.38
N ALA A 69 -17.00 2.01 -7.30
CA ALA A 69 -16.25 2.20 -6.07
C ALA A 69 -16.27 3.67 -5.61
N VAL A 70 -16.18 4.62 -6.53
CA VAL A 70 -16.34 6.06 -6.25
C VAL A 70 -17.74 6.33 -5.67
N ARG A 71 -18.80 5.84 -6.33
CA ARG A 71 -20.17 6.01 -5.83
C ARG A 71 -20.39 5.36 -4.46
N ILE A 72 -19.78 4.20 -4.21
CA ILE A 72 -19.81 3.56 -2.88
C ILE A 72 -19.19 4.51 -1.86
N ALA A 73 -18.02 5.08 -2.14
CA ALA A 73 -17.34 6.02 -1.27
C ALA A 73 -18.19 7.26 -1.00
N ASP A 74 -18.86 7.82 -2.02
CA ASP A 74 -19.75 8.98 -1.88
C ASP A 74 -20.97 8.67 -1.01
N ILE A 75 -21.66 7.55 -1.26
CA ILE A 75 -22.85 7.14 -0.48
C ILE A 75 -22.47 6.85 0.97
N LEU A 76 -21.29 6.26 1.19
CA LEU A 76 -20.75 5.97 2.51
C LEU A 76 -19.97 7.15 3.11
N GLN A 77 -19.87 8.28 2.41
CA GLN A 77 -19.09 9.49 2.73
C GLN A 77 -17.72 9.17 3.37
N VAL A 78 -16.95 8.33 2.69
CA VAL A 78 -15.57 7.96 3.04
C VAL A 78 -14.65 8.28 1.86
N THR A 79 -13.35 8.24 2.08
CA THR A 79 -12.38 8.29 0.97
C THR A 79 -12.24 6.93 0.30
N LEU A 80 -11.75 6.92 -0.94
CA LEU A 80 -11.38 5.66 -1.62
C LEU A 80 -10.27 4.91 -0.88
N ASP A 81 -9.36 5.62 -0.22
CA ASP A 81 -8.32 5.00 0.61
C ASP A 81 -8.92 4.26 1.79
N GLU A 82 -9.84 4.89 2.52
CA GLU A 82 -10.55 4.25 3.62
C GLU A 82 -11.36 3.05 3.15
N LEU A 83 -12.06 3.18 2.02
CA LEU A 83 -12.82 2.09 1.41
C LEU A 83 -11.92 0.92 0.97
N ALA A 84 -10.74 1.22 0.42
CA ALA A 84 -9.73 0.24 0.05
C ALA A 84 -8.97 -0.34 1.26
N GLY A 85 -9.26 0.14 2.48
CA GLY A 85 -8.56 -0.28 3.70
C GLY A 85 -7.14 0.24 3.82
N ARG A 86 -6.78 1.29 3.07
CA ARG A 86 -5.53 2.02 3.22
C ARG A 86 -5.69 3.01 4.37
N THR A 87 -4.83 2.90 5.38
CA THR A 87 -4.68 3.95 6.38
C THR A 87 -4.06 5.19 5.74
N ALA A 88 -4.62 6.36 6.06
CA ALA A 88 -4.23 7.66 5.52
C ALA A 88 -2.72 7.88 5.57
N ALA A 89 -2.17 8.19 4.39
CA ALA A 89 -0.77 8.46 4.05
C ALA A 89 0.25 7.41 4.52
N PRO A 90 1.17 6.96 3.65
CA PRO A 90 2.44 6.43 4.13
C PRO A 90 2.99 7.46 5.13
N ALA A 91 3.30 7.04 6.35
CA ALA A 91 3.94 7.93 7.31
C ALA A 91 5.15 8.56 6.62
N GLU A 92 5.23 9.89 6.58
CA GLU A 92 6.36 10.58 5.96
C GLU A 92 7.65 9.98 6.52
N PRO A 93 8.65 9.69 5.67
CA PRO A 93 9.91 9.14 6.14
C PRO A 93 10.49 10.10 7.19
N LYS A 94 10.67 9.61 8.42
CA LYS A 94 11.28 10.38 9.50
C LYS A 94 12.78 10.52 9.26
N ILE A 95 13.17 11.50 8.44
CA ILE A 95 14.57 11.84 8.19
C ILE A 95 15.06 12.73 9.34
N HIS A 96 15.82 12.16 10.28
CA HIS A 96 16.32 12.89 11.46
C HIS A 96 17.40 13.93 11.11
N ASN A 97 18.17 13.70 10.05
CA ASN A 97 19.20 14.63 9.63
C ASN A 97 18.59 15.78 8.81
N HIS A 98 18.80 17.01 9.27
CA HIS A 98 18.22 18.19 8.65
C HIS A 98 18.70 18.42 7.20
N GLU A 99 20.00 18.22 6.91
CA GLU A 99 20.56 18.40 5.56
C GLU A 99 20.00 17.38 4.58
N LEU A 100 19.89 16.11 4.99
CA LEU A 100 19.28 15.05 4.18
C LEU A 100 17.79 15.32 3.94
N SER A 101 17.09 15.87 4.93
CA SER A 101 15.68 16.28 4.77
C SER A 101 15.54 17.39 3.71
N ASN A 102 16.42 18.42 3.77
CA ASN A 102 16.42 19.49 2.79
C ASN A 102 16.78 19.00 1.37
N LEU A 103 17.71 18.05 1.26
CA LEU A 103 18.05 17.42 -0.02
C LEU A 103 16.89 16.58 -0.56
N TYR A 104 16.20 15.82 0.29
CA TYR A 104 15.01 15.06 -0.10
C TYR A 104 13.95 15.95 -0.77
N HIS A 105 13.64 17.10 -0.18
CA HIS A 105 12.68 18.05 -0.77
C HIS A 105 13.12 18.60 -2.13
N GLN A 106 14.42 18.77 -2.37
CA GLN A 106 14.93 19.22 -3.67
C GLN A 106 14.86 18.11 -4.72
N VAL A 107 15.19 16.88 -4.32
CA VAL A 107 15.20 15.69 -5.19
C VAL A 107 13.80 15.38 -5.72
N ASP A 108 12.76 15.57 -4.91
CA ASP A 108 11.36 15.32 -5.29
C ASP A 108 10.92 16.15 -6.51
N SER A 109 11.59 17.28 -6.77
CA SER A 109 11.32 18.16 -7.91
C SER A 109 12.17 17.86 -9.16
N LEU A 110 13.14 16.94 -9.09
CA LEU A 110 14.03 16.63 -10.20
C LEU A 110 13.37 15.72 -11.24
N PRO A 111 13.85 15.72 -12.50
CA PRO A 111 13.43 14.76 -13.52
C PRO A 111 13.71 13.30 -13.11
N ASP A 112 12.86 12.37 -13.55
CA ASP A 112 12.96 10.94 -13.24
C ASP A 112 14.37 10.35 -13.50
N ALA A 113 15.03 10.75 -14.60
CA ALA A 113 16.38 10.31 -14.92
C ALA A 113 17.42 10.74 -13.87
N GLU A 114 17.29 11.96 -13.32
CA GLU A 114 18.18 12.47 -12.27
C GLU A 114 17.87 11.80 -10.93
N GLN A 115 16.59 11.59 -10.61
CA GLN A 115 16.16 10.82 -9.44
C GLN A 115 16.73 9.39 -9.50
N GLN A 116 16.69 8.73 -10.65
CA GLN A 116 17.20 7.36 -10.84
C GLN A 116 18.72 7.28 -10.65
N ALA A 117 19.47 8.24 -11.18
CA ALA A 117 20.91 8.32 -10.96
C ALA A 117 21.24 8.48 -9.47
N LEU A 118 20.48 9.33 -8.76
CA LEU A 118 20.66 9.54 -7.34
C LEU A 118 20.31 8.29 -6.51
N ILE A 119 19.24 7.58 -6.86
CA ILE A 119 18.86 6.31 -6.22
C ILE A 119 20.04 5.33 -6.31
N LEU A 120 20.65 5.16 -7.48
CA LEU A 120 21.80 4.27 -7.67
C LEU A 120 22.99 4.67 -6.79
N VAL A 121 23.28 5.96 -6.69
CA VAL A 121 24.37 6.49 -5.86
C VAL A 121 24.10 6.21 -4.38
N ILE A 122 22.93 6.58 -3.87
CA ILE A 122 22.53 6.36 -2.47
C ILE A 122 22.58 4.87 -2.14
N ASP A 123 22.02 4.02 -3.00
CA ASP A 123 21.98 2.57 -2.85
C ASP A 123 23.41 1.95 -2.84
N SER A 124 24.34 2.49 -3.64
CA SER A 124 25.76 2.09 -3.58
C SER A 124 26.39 2.39 -2.22
N PHE A 125 26.09 3.54 -1.61
CA PHE A 125 26.59 3.90 -0.29
C PHE A 125 25.95 3.04 0.81
N VAL A 126 24.64 2.82 0.76
CA VAL A 126 23.92 1.98 1.72
C VAL A 126 24.49 0.56 1.73
N ARG A 127 24.61 -0.07 0.56
CA ARG A 127 25.20 -1.43 0.45
C ARG A 127 26.62 -1.50 0.99
N LYS A 128 27.48 -0.53 0.65
CA LYS A 128 28.87 -0.47 1.14
C LYS A 128 28.91 -0.50 2.68
N THR A 129 28.05 0.26 3.35
CA THR A 129 28.02 0.31 4.82
C THR A 129 27.47 -0.97 5.46
N GLN A 130 26.53 -1.67 4.83
CA GLN A 130 25.99 -2.94 5.32
C GLN A 130 27.03 -4.06 5.26
N VAL A 131 27.78 -4.16 4.15
CA VAL A 131 28.87 -5.14 3.99
C VAL A 131 29.94 -4.94 5.06
N GLN A 132 30.36 -3.69 5.31
CA GLN A 132 31.37 -3.39 6.34
C GLN A 132 30.90 -3.77 7.76
N LYS A 133 29.60 -3.58 8.07
CA LYS A 133 29.01 -3.98 9.37
C LYS A 133 28.99 -5.49 9.57
N VAL A 134 28.77 -6.28 8.51
CA VAL A 134 28.80 -7.75 8.57
C VAL A 134 30.24 -8.25 8.76
N MET A 135 31.21 -7.61 8.10
CA MET A 135 32.63 -8.00 8.20
C MET A 135 33.26 -7.64 9.55
N ASN A 136 32.81 -6.56 10.21
CA ASN A 136 33.32 -6.10 11.51
C ASN A 136 32.63 -6.75 12.73
N ARG A 137 31.73 -7.72 12.54
CA ARG A 137 31.09 -8.50 13.63
C ARG A 137 31.88 -9.77 14.02
N ARG A 138 33.21 -9.76 13.88
CA ARG A 138 34.10 -10.85 14.28
C ARG A 138 35.04 -10.41 15.40
#